data_AF-A0A7J5EA98-F1
#
_entry.id   AF-A0A7J5EA98-F1
#
_cell.length_a   1.000
_cell.length_b   1.000
_cell.length_c   1.000
_cell.angle_alpha   90.00
_cell.angle_beta   90.00
_cell.angle_gamma   90.00
#
_symmetry.space_group_name_H-M   'P 1'
#
loop_
_entity.id
_entity.type
_entity.pdbx_description
1 polymer ?
#
loop_
_entity_poly.entity_id
_entity_poly.type
_entity_poly.pdbx_seq_one_letter_code
_entity_poly.pdbx_strand_id
1 'polypeptide(L)' 'MSVILVLIGFSLLVAVGFLIAYLWAVKSGQYDDKYTPSVRILFDDKKEIKKEDIKSEK' A
#
# COMPACT_ATOMS: atom_id res chain seq x y z
N MET A 1 -22.84 32.47 18.40
CA MET A 1 -22.16 31.66 19.44
C MET A 1 -22.39 30.15 19.26
N SER A 2 -23.63 29.67 19.03
CA SER A 2 -23.91 28.23 18.82
C SER A 2 -23.24 27.61 17.57
N VAL A 3 -23.16 28.36 16.47
CA VAL A 3 -22.56 27.89 15.21
C VAL A 3 -21.08 27.51 15.36
N ILE A 4 -20.34 28.21 16.23
CA ILE A 4 -18.92 27.94 16.49
C ILE A 4 -18.74 26.55 17.12
N LEU A 5 -19.62 26.15 18.04
CA LEU A 5 -19.58 24.83 18.66
C LEU A 5 -19.85 23.71 17.64
N VAL A 6 -20.76 23.95 16.69
CA VAL A 6 -21.04 23.01 15.60
C VAL A 6 -19.84 22.87 14.67
N LEU A 7 -19.19 23.98 14.30
CA LEU A 7 -17.99 23.96 13.45
C LEU A 7 -16.82 23.23 14.12
N ILE A 8 -16.62 23.42 15.42
CA ILE A 8 -15.59 22.72 16.20
C ILE A 8 -15.87 21.21 16.24
N GLY A 9 -17.13 20.81 16.45
CA GLY A 9 -17.50 19.39 16.42
C GLY A 9 -17.27 18.76 15.04
N PHE A 10 -17.62 19.49 13.97
CA PHE A 10 -17.44 19.01 12.60
C PHE A 10 -15.96 18.90 12.22
N SER A 11 -15.13 19.88 12.60
CA SER A 11 -13.69 19.84 12.32
C SER A 11 -12.99 18.69 13.05
N LEU A 12 -13.37 18.42 14.31
CA LEU A 12 -12.88 17.26 15.05
C LEU A 12 -13.30 15.94 14.41
N LEU A 13 -14.55 15.83 13.96
CA LEU A 13 -15.04 14.63 13.27
C LEU A 13 -14.24 14.37 11.99
N VAL A 14 -14.02 15.40 11.17
CA VAL A 14 -13.22 15.31 9.95
C VAL A 14 -11.77 14.92 10.29
N ALA A 15 -11.15 15.54 11.29
CA ALA A 15 -9.78 15.24 11.70
C ALA A 15 -9.61 13.78 12.15
N VAL A 16 -10.53 13.27 12.97
CA VAL A 16 -10.53 11.87 13.41
C VAL A 16 -10.79 10.92 12.25
N GLY A 17 -11.72 11.26 11.35
CA GLY A 17 -11.99 10.48 10.14
C GLY A 17 -10.75 10.34 9.25
N PHE A 18 -10.05 11.44 9.00
CA PHE A 18 -8.78 11.44 8.26
C PHE A 18 -7.70 10.62 8.96
N LEU A 19 -7.59 10.72 10.28
CA LEU A 19 -6.61 9.93 11.04
C LEU A 19 -6.88 8.43 10.94
N ILE A 20 -8.15 8.00 11.06
CA ILE A 20 -8.52 6.58 10.91
C ILE A 20 -8.23 6.09 9.49
N ALA A 21 -8.61 6.87 8.47
CA ALA A 21 -8.34 6.54 7.08
C ALA A 21 -6.83 6.42 6.80
N TYR A 22 -6.03 7.35 7.34
CA TYR A 22 -4.57 7.31 7.26
C TYR A 22 -3.98 6.04 7.90
N LEU A 23 -4.38 5.71 9.13
CA LEU A 23 -3.91 4.50 9.82
C LEU A 23 -4.32 3.23 9.08
N TRP A 24 -5.53 3.19 8.51
CA TRP A 24 -5.99 2.06 7.69
C TRP A 24 -5.15 1.91 6.42
N ALA A 25 -4.88 3.01 5.70
CA ALA A 25 -4.04 2.99 4.50
C ALA A 25 -2.60 2.53 4.79
N VAL A 26 -1.99 3.02 5.87
CA VAL A 26 -0.64 2.60 6.30
C VAL A 26 -0.64 1.11 6.68
N LYS A 27 -1.66 0.65 7.40
CA LYS A 27 -1.78 -0.76 7.80
C LYS A 27 -2.12 -1.70 6.62
N SER A 28 -2.74 -1.20 5.56
CA SER A 28 -3.12 -1.97 4.37
C SER A 28 -1.91 -2.49 3.56
N GLY A 29 -0.68 -2.23 3.98
CA GLY A 29 0.50 -2.78 3.33
C GLY A 29 0.84 -2.12 2.00
N GLN A 30 0.35 -0.90 1.74
CA GLN A 30 0.75 -0.12 0.55
C GLN A 30 2.28 0.08 0.47
N TYR A 31 2.97 0.03 1.61
CA TYR A 31 4.42 0.12 1.72
C TYR A 31 5.15 -1.22 1.68
N ASP A 32 4.44 -2.33 1.47
CA ASP A 32 5.05 -3.66 1.49
C ASP A 32 5.76 -4.00 0.17
N ASP A 33 5.62 -3.15 -0.86
CA ASP A 33 6.44 -3.19 -2.06
C ASP A 33 7.85 -2.62 -1.78
N LYS A 34 8.62 -3.38 -0.99
CA LYS A 34 10.01 -3.07 -0.64
C LYS A 34 10.97 -3.16 -1.83
N TYR A 35 10.52 -3.73 -2.95
CA TYR A 35 11.29 -3.90 -4.18
C TYR A 35 10.57 -3.23 -5.34
N THR A 36 11.09 -2.08 -5.78
CA THR A 36 10.49 -1.28 -6.85
C THR A 36 10.16 -2.14 -8.08
N PRO A 37 9.01 -1.92 -8.74
CA PRO A 37 8.58 -2.68 -9.92
C PRO A 37 9.67 -2.80 -11.00
N SER A 38 10.45 -1.73 -11.21
CA SER A 38 11.54 -1.68 -12.19
C SER A 38 12.69 -2.65 -11.89
N VAL A 39 12.90 -3.02 -10.62
CA VAL A 39 13.93 -3.99 -10.23
C VAL A 39 13.37 -5.41 -10.31
N ARG A 40 12.11 -5.61 -9.95
CA ARG A 40 11.42 -6.92 -10.04
C ARG A 40 11.44 -7.46 -11.47
N ILE A 41 11.10 -6.62 -12.44
CA ILE A 41 10.99 -7.02 -13.85
C ILE A 41 12.33 -7.50 -14.44
N LEU A 42 13.46 -6.95 -14.00
CA LEU A 42 14.81 -7.36 -14.43
C LEU A 42 15.18 -8.80 -14.00
N PHE A 43 14.53 -9.34 -12.97
CA PHE A 43 14.83 -10.65 -12.40
C PHE A 43 13.72 -11.68 -12.60
N ASP A 44 12.51 -11.26 -13.00
CA ASP A 44 11.40 -12.18 -13.33
C ASP A 44 11.73 -13.01 -14.56
N ASP A 45 12.30 -12.41 -15.60
CA ASP A 45 12.70 -13.10 -16.84
C ASP A 45 13.72 -14.24 -16.56
N LYS A 46 14.61 -14.07 -15.58
CA LYS A 46 15.60 -15.09 -15.20
C LYS A 46 14.96 -16.30 -14.50
N LYS A 47 13.80 -16.11 -13.88
CA LYS A 47 13.11 -17.16 -13.12
C LYS A 47 12.36 -18.12 -14.02
N GLU A 48 11.93 -17.66 -15.19
CA GLU A 48 11.27 -18.49 -16.21
C GLU A 48 12.27 -19.41 -16.91
N ILE A 49 13.43 -18.88 -17.34
CA ILE A 49 14.50 -19.65 -17.99
C ILE A 49 14.93 -20.84 -17.12
N LYS A 50 15.12 -20.62 -15.82
CA LYS A 50 15.57 -21.67 -14.89
C LYS A 50 14.52 -22.78 -14.66
N LYS A 51 13.23 -22.50 -14.86
CA LYS A 51 12.16 -23.51 -14.72
C LYS A 51 12.03 -24.38 -15.96
N GLU A 52 12.32 -23.83 -17.14
CA GLU A 52 12.31 -24.57 -18.40
C GLU A 52 13.48 -25.56 -18.47
N ASP A 53 14.68 -25.13 -18.06
CA ASP A 53 15.88 -25.97 -18.02
C ASP A 53 15.70 -27.19 -17.09
N ILE A 54 15.14 -26.99 -15.89
CA ILE A 54 14.91 -28.08 -14.90
C ILE A 54 13.82 -29.06 -15.36
N LYS A 55 12.88 -28.61 -16.20
CA LYS A 55 11.78 -29.44 -16.71
C LYS A 55 12.17 -30.19 -17.99
N SER A 56 13.18 -29.71 -18.70
CA SER A 56 13.81 -30.37 -19.86
C SER A 56 14.78 -31.48 -19.46
N GLU A 57 15.34 -31.42 -18.24
CA GLU A 57 16.36 -32.37 -17.76
C GLU A 57 15.78 -33.51 -16.89
N LYS A 58 14.45 -33.56 -16.74
CA LYS A 58 13.69 -34.66 -16.10
C LYS A 58 12.85 -35.42 -17.12
#